data_AF-A0A2W6VND6-F1
#
_entry.id   AF-A0A2W6VND6-F1
#
_cell.length_a   1.000
_cell.length_b   1.000
_cell.length_c   1.000
_cell.angle_alpha   90.00
_cell.angle_beta   90.00
_cell.angle_gamma   90.00
#
_symmetry.space_group_name_H-M   'P 1'
#
loop_
_entity.id
_entity.type
_entity.pdbx_description
1 polymer ?
#
loop_
_entity_poly.entity_id
_entity_poly.type
_entity_poly.pdbx_seq_one_letter_code
_entity_poly.pdbx_strand_id
1 'polypeptide(L)'
;MHLLPTLLEVRSELATPTPSMTVNPDSVTPGFFGFVAIAVLAVVVVFLVIDMLRRIRRAGYRADVNEQLDAEAEADAQARAATLASDVDDEDIAPDVDGTGR
;
A
#
# COMPACT_ATOMS: atom_id res chain seq x y z
N MET A 1 74.88 -22.75 48.82
CA MET A 1 75.38 -21.63 48.00
C MET A 1 75.50 -22.16 46.57
N HIS A 2 74.71 -21.84 45.57
CA HIS A 2 73.71 -20.83 45.30
C HIS A 2 72.82 -21.41 44.16
N LEU A 3 71.48 -21.29 44.26
CA LEU A 3 70.63 -20.44 43.40
C LEU A 3 70.67 -20.83 41.90
N LEU A 4 69.64 -20.98 41.09
CA LEU A 4 68.17 -20.91 41.06
C LEU A 4 67.81 -21.39 39.61
N PRO A 5 66.55 -21.80 39.31
CA PRO A 5 66.17 -22.32 38.01
C PRO A 5 66.01 -21.18 36.99
N THR A 6 66.75 -21.21 35.88
CA THR A 6 66.52 -20.29 34.75
C THR A 6 65.50 -20.91 33.81
N LEU A 7 64.23 -20.79 34.21
CA LEU A 7 63.10 -20.91 33.30
C LEU A 7 63.28 -19.85 32.20
N LEU A 8 63.44 -20.31 30.96
CA LEU A 8 63.42 -19.49 29.76
C LEU A 8 61.99 -18.96 29.58
N GLU A 9 61.64 -17.88 30.30
CA GLU A 9 60.36 -17.18 30.13
C GLU A 9 60.42 -16.42 28.80
N VAL A 10 60.09 -17.10 27.70
CA VAL A 10 59.83 -16.49 26.41
C VAL A 10 58.61 -15.59 26.57
N ARG A 11 58.84 -14.31 26.88
CA ARG A 11 57.82 -13.27 26.75
C ARG A 11 57.59 -13.01 25.27
N SER A 12 56.64 -13.73 24.70
CA SER A 12 56.02 -13.40 23.41
C SER A 12 55.27 -12.07 23.58
N GLU A 13 55.95 -10.98 23.27
CA GLU A 13 55.34 -9.66 23.12
C GLU A 13 54.15 -9.77 22.17
N LEU A 14 53.03 -9.20 22.60
CA LEU A 14 51.71 -9.35 21.98
C LEU A 14 51.69 -8.67 20.61
N ALA A 15 52.13 -9.37 19.57
CA ALA A 15 51.79 -9.03 18.20
C ALA A 15 50.25 -8.99 18.12
N THR A 16 49.67 -7.81 17.99
CA THR A 16 48.23 -7.68 17.73
C THR A 16 48.00 -8.37 16.37
N PRO A 17 47.24 -9.48 16.30
CA PRO A 17 47.04 -10.16 15.04
C PRO A 17 46.34 -9.19 14.09
N THR A 18 47.07 -8.73 13.07
CA THR A 18 46.46 -7.96 11.99
C THR A 18 45.65 -8.96 11.17
N PRO A 19 44.31 -8.82 11.09
CA PRO A 19 43.52 -9.73 10.29
C PRO A 19 43.99 -9.64 8.85
N SER A 20 44.60 -10.72 8.36
CA SER A 20 44.88 -10.89 6.95
C SER A 20 43.56 -11.27 6.29
N MET A 21 43.08 -10.45 5.35
CA MET A 21 41.87 -10.78 4.59
C MET A 21 42.07 -12.14 3.92
N THR A 22 41.42 -13.18 4.45
CA THR A 22 41.43 -14.54 3.89
C THR A 22 40.42 -14.66 2.73
N VAL A 23 39.60 -13.62 2.53
CA VAL A 23 38.61 -13.52 1.46
C VAL A 23 39.09 -12.48 0.45
N ASN A 24 39.07 -12.83 -0.82
CA ASN A 24 39.49 -11.94 -1.92
C ASN A 24 38.59 -10.68 -1.95
N PRO A 25 39.15 -9.45 -1.98
CA PRO A 25 38.38 -8.20 -1.92
C PRO A 25 37.45 -7.98 -3.11
N ASP A 26 37.68 -8.63 -4.25
CA ASP A 26 36.78 -8.57 -5.41
C ASP A 26 35.49 -9.39 -5.19
N SER A 27 35.43 -10.22 -4.14
CA SER A 27 34.22 -10.96 -3.78
C SER A 27 33.19 -10.13 -3.00
N VAL A 28 33.59 -8.98 -2.45
CA VAL A 28 32.72 -8.10 -1.64
C VAL A 28 32.23 -6.87 -2.38
N THR A 29 32.80 -6.60 -3.56
CA THR A 29 32.25 -5.60 -4.48
C THR A 29 31.38 -6.35 -5.47
N PRO A 30 30.05 -6.12 -5.49
CA PRO A 30 29.22 -6.64 -6.57
C PRO A 30 29.81 -6.08 -7.87
N GLY A 31 30.55 -6.92 -8.62
CA GLY A 31 31.14 -6.53 -9.89
C GLY A 31 30.06 -6.14 -10.91
N PHE A 32 30.41 -6.05 -12.19
CA PHE A 32 29.46 -5.68 -13.24
C PHE A 32 28.13 -6.47 -13.17
N PHE A 33 28.18 -7.76 -12.83
CA PHE A 33 26.99 -8.59 -12.64
C PHE A 33 26.04 -8.11 -11.55
N GLY A 34 26.55 -7.59 -10.43
CA GLY A 34 25.69 -7.06 -9.37
C GLY A 34 25.04 -5.73 -9.74
N PHE A 35 25.73 -4.88 -10.52
CA PHE A 35 25.12 -3.70 -11.12
C PHE A 35 24.00 -4.07 -12.09
N VAL A 36 24.21 -5.07 -12.95
CA VAL A 36 23.18 -5.58 -13.86
C VAL A 36 21.99 -6.13 -13.06
N ALA A 37 22.23 -6.89 -11.99
CA ALA A 37 21.16 -7.41 -11.15
C ALA A 37 20.31 -6.30 -10.52
N ILE A 38 20.92 -5.25 -10.00
CA ILE A 38 20.19 -4.09 -9.44
C ILE A 38 19.48 -3.29 -10.54
N ALA A 39 20.08 -3.14 -11.72
CA ALA A 39 19.43 -2.48 -12.85
C ALA A 39 18.15 -3.22 -13.28
N VAL A 40 18.21 -4.55 -13.37
CA VAL A 40 17.04 -5.39 -13.68
C VAL A 40 15.99 -5.27 -12.58
N LEU A 41 16.39 -5.31 -11.31
CA LEU A 41 15.48 -5.13 -10.18
C LEU A 41 14.77 -3.77 -10.26
N ALA A 42 15.49 -2.69 -10.56
CA ALA A 42 14.92 -1.37 -10.73
C ALA A 42 13.89 -1.34 -11.88
N VAL A 43 14.19 -1.98 -13.01
CA VAL A 43 13.24 -2.11 -14.13
C VAL A 43 11.98 -2.86 -13.69
N VAL A 44 12.11 -3.99 -12.98
CA VAL A 44 10.97 -4.75 -12.46
C VAL A 44 10.11 -3.88 -11.55
N VAL A 45 10.74 -3.14 -10.61
CA VAL A 45 10.02 -2.25 -9.70
C VAL A 45 9.28 -1.14 -10.46
N VAL A 46 9.93 -0.51 -11.45
CA VAL A 46 9.30 0.52 -12.30
C VAL A 46 8.11 -0.06 -13.08
N PHE A 47 8.27 -1.23 -13.69
CA PHE A 47 7.18 -1.92 -14.36
C PHE A 47 6.04 -2.24 -13.41
N LEU A 48 6.33 -2.63 -12.17
CA LEU A 48 5.33 -2.93 -11.16
C LEU A 48 4.58 -1.67 -10.71
N VAL A 49 5.27 -0.53 -10.57
CA VAL A 49 4.62 0.76 -10.33
C VAL A 49 3.72 1.15 -11.50
N ILE A 50 4.21 1.06 -12.73
CA ILE A 50 3.41 1.37 -13.92
C ILE A 50 2.20 0.44 -14.04
N ASP A 51 2.39 -0.85 -13.79
CA ASP A 51 1.32 -1.84 -13.78
C ASP A 51 0.25 -1.50 -12.74
N MET A 52 0.69 -1.21 -11.50
CA MET A 52 -0.21 -0.84 -10.41
C MET A 52 -0.99 0.44 -10.74
N LEU A 53 -0.31 1.47 -11.27
CA LEU A 53 -0.97 2.72 -11.71
C LEU A 53 -1.95 2.47 -12.85
N ARG A 54 -1.58 1.63 -13.83
CA ARG A 54 -2.43 1.31 -14.97
C ARG A 54 -3.62 0.43 -14.56
N ARG A 55 -3.46 -0.40 -13.54
CA ARG A 55 -4.52 -1.20 -12.91
C ARG A 55 -5.50 -0.30 -12.18
N ILE A 56 -5.02 0.60 -11.31
CA ILE A 56 -5.85 1.55 -10.57
C ILE A 56 -6.66 2.41 -11.55
N ARG A 57 -6.02 3.00 -12.56
CA ARG A 57 -6.74 3.80 -13.57
C ARG A 57 -7.79 2.96 -14.30
N ARG A 58 -7.48 1.73 -14.72
CA ARG A 58 -8.45 0.89 -15.43
C ARG A 58 -9.62 0.42 -14.57
N ALA A 59 -9.41 0.19 -13.27
CA ALA A 59 -10.47 -0.25 -12.36
C ALA A 59 -11.32 0.93 -11.86
N GLY A 60 -10.71 2.08 -11.58
CA GLY A 60 -11.37 3.24 -10.97
C GLY A 60 -12.42 3.91 -11.86
N TYR A 61 -12.17 4.05 -13.17
CA TYR A 61 -13.10 4.77 -14.06
C TYR A 61 -14.51 4.15 -14.13
N ARG A 62 -14.66 2.85 -13.87
CA ARG A 62 -15.97 2.20 -13.92
C ARG A 62 -16.68 2.22 -12.57
N ALA A 63 -15.91 2.21 -11.47
CA ALA A 63 -16.46 2.27 -10.13
C ALA A 63 -16.98 3.68 -9.81
N ASP A 64 -16.16 4.71 -10.05
CA ASP A 64 -16.51 6.09 -9.71
C ASP A 64 -17.72 6.60 -10.51
N VAL A 65 -17.85 6.16 -11.78
CA VAL A 65 -19.01 6.51 -12.63
C VAL A 65 -20.26 5.77 -12.20
N ASN A 66 -20.15 4.47 -11.89
CA ASN A 66 -21.31 3.72 -11.40
C ASN A 66 -21.79 4.24 -10.05
N GLU A 67 -20.89 4.64 -9.16
CA GLU A 67 -21.27 5.19 -7.85
C GLU A 67 -22.00 6.53 -7.97
N GLN A 68 -21.61 7.39 -8.91
CA GLN A 68 -22.37 8.62 -9.21
C GLN A 68 -23.74 8.32 -9.82
N LEU A 69 -23.82 7.36 -10.75
CA LEU A 69 -25.09 6.95 -11.37
C LEU A 69 -26.04 6.29 -10.36
N ASP A 70 -25.51 5.46 -9.45
CA ASP A 70 -26.30 4.82 -8.41
C ASP A 70 -26.82 5.86 -7.40
N ALA A 71 -25.98 6.84 -7.02
CA ALA A 71 -26.40 7.94 -6.14
C ALA A 71 -27.47 8.84 -6.79
N GLU A 72 -27.35 9.15 -8.08
CA GLU A 72 -28.39 9.87 -8.83
C GLU A 72 -29.68 9.05 -8.93
N ALA A 73 -29.60 7.75 -9.20
CA ALA A 73 -30.76 6.86 -9.28
C ALA A 73 -31.48 6.72 -7.94
N GLU A 74 -30.74 6.66 -6.82
CA GLU A 74 -31.32 6.65 -5.47
C GLU A 74 -31.99 7.98 -5.13
N ALA A 75 -31.38 9.12 -5.48
CA ALA A 75 -31.98 10.43 -5.28
C ALA A 75 -33.28 10.60 -6.08
N ASP A 76 -33.29 10.16 -7.34
CA ASP A 76 -34.49 10.14 -8.18
C ASP A 76 -35.58 9.22 -7.61
N ALA A 77 -35.20 8.04 -7.10
CA ALA A 77 -36.14 7.12 -6.47
C ALA A 77 -36.77 7.72 -5.21
N GLN A 78 -35.98 8.40 -4.38
CA GLN A 78 -36.47 9.09 -3.18
C GLN A 78 -37.40 10.26 -3.54
N ALA A 79 -37.06 11.05 -4.55
CA ALA A 79 -37.91 12.14 -5.04
C ALA A 79 -39.26 11.63 -5.55
N ARG A 80 -39.27 10.51 -6.29
CA ARG A 80 -40.50 9.84 -6.73
C ARG A 80 -41.32 9.28 -5.56
N ALA A 81 -40.66 8.68 -4.57
CA ALA A 81 -41.34 8.19 -3.38
C ALA A 81 -41.98 9.33 -2.57
N ALA A 82 -41.28 10.46 -2.43
CA ALA A 82 -41.78 11.64 -1.73
C ALA A 82 -42.99 12.27 -2.44
N THR A 83 -42.94 12.37 -3.78
CA THR A 83 -44.08 12.88 -4.57
C THR A 83 -45.30 11.96 -4.51
N LEU A 84 -45.10 10.64 -4.54
CA LEU A 84 -46.18 9.67 -4.32
C LEU A 84 -46.77 9.77 -2.92
N ALA A 85 -45.94 9.95 -1.89
CA ALA A 85 -46.41 10.09 -0.52
C ALA A 85 -47.26 11.36 -0.33
N SER A 86 -46.84 12.49 -0.90
CA SER A 86 -47.63 13.73 -0.83
C SER A 86 -48.97 13.65 -1.58
N ASP A 87 -49.01 12.93 -2.71
CA ASP A 87 -50.24 12.75 -3.50
C ASP A 87 -51.29 11.91 -2.74
N VAL A 88 -50.83 10.91 -1.98
CA VAL A 88 -51.70 10.10 -1.10
C VAL A 88 -52.23 10.91 0.08
N ASP A 89 -51.38 11.74 0.72
CA ASP A 89 -51.80 12.58 1.85
C ASP A 89 -52.86 13.63 1.44
N ASP A 90 -52.79 14.17 0.21
CA ASP A 90 -53.77 15.15 -0.30
C ASP A 90 -55.15 14.51 -0.61
N GLU A 91 -55.19 13.24 -1.05
CA GLU A 91 -56.45 12.50 -1.28
C GLU A 91 -57.22 12.21 0.02
N ASP A 92 -56.51 11.95 1.13
CA ASP A 92 -57.12 11.67 2.44
C ASP A 92 -57.68 12.94 3.13
N ILE A 93 -57.25 14.14 2.70
CA ILE A 93 -57.66 15.45 3.26
C ILE A 93 -58.86 16.05 2.53
N ALA A 94 -59.31 15.48 1.40
CA ALA A 94 -60.47 15.97 0.68
C ALA A 94 -61.64 16.17 1.66
N PRO A 95 -62.07 17.44 1.90
CA PRO A 95 -63.10 17.69 2.89
C PRO A 95 -64.35 16.98 2.41
N ASP A 96 -64.92 16.15 3.30
CA ASP A 96 -66.29 15.68 3.21
C ASP A 96 -67.20 16.92 3.10
N VAL A 97 -67.38 17.39 1.86
CA VAL A 97 -68.33 18.43 1.49
C VAL A 97 -69.67 17.75 1.22
N ASP A 98 -70.17 16.99 2.20
CA ASP A 98 -71.55 16.57 2.21
C ASP A 98 -72.40 17.46 3.14
N GLY A 99 -73.54 17.90 2.62
CA GLY A 99 -74.60 18.49 3.44
C GLY A 99 -74.88 19.99 3.31
N THR A 100 -74.70 20.62 2.15
CA THR A 100 -75.58 21.76 1.82
C THR A 100 -76.91 21.24 1.30
N GLY A 101 -77.90 21.11 2.20
CA GLY A 101 -79.21 20.61 1.83
C GLY A 101 -80.28 20.95 2.86
N ARG A 102 -80.81 22.17 2.75
CA ARG A 102 -82.18 22.64 3.09
C ARG A 102 -82.95 21.96 4.22
#